data_AF-A0A960IYQ3-F1
#
_entry.id   AF-A0A960IYQ3-F1
#
_cell.length_a   1.000
_cell.length_b   1.000
_cell.length_c   1.000
_cell.angle_alpha   90.00
_cell.angle_beta   90.00
_cell.angle_gamma   90.00
#
_symmetry.space_group_name_H-M   'P 1'
#
loop_
_entity.id
_entity.type
_entity.pdbx_description
1 polymer ?
#
loop_
_entity_poly.entity_id
_entity_poly.type
_entity_poly.pdbx_seq_one_letter_code
_entity_poly.pdbx_strand_id
1 'polypeptide(L)' 'TLVADSDGADYGMATNPYLDANAKCVHYEVTVTVDGATMTYDEDSVLAMSNLPDLLHHTDRNTLARTVAYQLEV' A
#
# COMPACT_ATOMS: atom_id res chain seq x y z
N THR A 1 -6.50 -10.14 -0.51
CA THR A 1 -5.79 -9.19 0.35
C THR A 1 -4.31 -9.45 0.23
N LEU A 2 -3.53 -8.39 0.09
CA LEU A 2 -2.08 -8.40 0.00
C LEU A 2 -1.56 -7.70 1.25
N VAL A 3 -0.51 -8.24 1.85
CA VAL A 3 0.07 -7.74 3.10
C VAL A 3 1.59 -7.72 2.96
N ALA A 4 2.23 -6.72 3.56
CA ALA A 4 3.67 -6.68 3.72
C ALA A 4 4.05 -6.02 5.04
N ASP A 5 5.06 -6.59 5.70
CA ASP A 5 5.66 -6.05 6.91
C ASP A 5 7.11 -5.64 6.67
N SER A 6 7.55 -4.59 7.37
CA SER A 6 8.91 -4.06 7.20
C SER A 6 10.03 -4.99 7.69
N ASP A 7 9.71 -6.01 8.49
CA ASP A 7 10.65 -7.03 8.98
C ASP A 7 10.91 -8.16 7.96
N GLY A 8 10.18 -8.17 6.84
CA GLY A 8 10.48 -8.97 5.67
C GLY A 8 10.10 -10.45 5.77
N ALA A 9 9.23 -10.85 6.70
CA ALA A 9 8.69 -12.20 6.73
C ALA A 9 7.87 -12.52 5.45
N ASP A 10 7.14 -11.53 4.93
CA ASP A 10 6.29 -11.65 3.74
C ASP A 10 6.55 -10.48 2.77
N TYR A 11 7.64 -10.54 1.98
CA TYR A 11 7.96 -9.55 0.94
C TYR A 11 8.24 -8.13 1.47
N GLY A 12 9.37 -7.98 2.17
CA GLY A 12 9.74 -6.78 2.91
C GLY A 12 9.70 -5.46 2.11
N MET A 13 9.26 -4.40 2.79
CA MET A 13 9.17 -3.05 2.24
C MET A 13 10.55 -2.37 2.27
N ALA A 14 11.11 -2.08 1.09
CA ALA A 14 12.32 -1.29 0.96
C ALA A 14 12.02 0.20 1.14
N THR A 15 12.82 0.90 1.93
CA THR A 15 12.69 2.33 2.18
C THR A 15 14.04 3.04 2.10
N ASN A 16 14.04 4.32 1.74
CA ASN A 16 15.26 5.12 1.75
C ASN A 16 15.60 5.56 3.20
N PRO A 17 16.85 5.99 3.47
CA PRO A 17 17.26 6.33 4.85
C PRO A 17 16.47 7.46 5.52
N TYR A 18 15.98 8.44 4.74
CA TYR A 18 15.19 9.53 5.30
C TYR A 18 13.83 9.03 5.80
N LEU A 19 13.15 8.24 4.97
CA LEU A 19 11.85 7.67 5.30
C LEU A 19 11.99 6.63 6.41
N ASP A 20 13.02 5.79 6.41
CA ASP A 20 13.29 4.85 7.51
C ASP A 20 13.40 5.56 8.88
N ALA A 21 14.00 6.76 8.91
CA ALA A 21 14.19 7.52 10.13
C ALA A 21 12.99 8.41 10.53
N ASN A 22 12.16 8.85 9.58
CA ASN A 22 11.17 9.91 9.84
C ASN A 22 9.72 9.53 9.53
N ALA A 23 9.49 8.57 8.63
CA ALA A 23 8.17 8.23 8.11
C ALA A 23 8.15 6.79 7.58
N LYS A 24 8.54 5.84 8.43
CA LYS A 24 8.73 4.45 8.00
C LYS A 24 7.37 3.76 7.87
N CYS A 25 7.08 3.20 6.71
CA CYS A 25 5.97 2.25 6.58
C CYS A 25 6.37 0.94 7.25
N VAL A 26 5.62 0.55 8.28
CA VAL A 26 5.90 -0.64 9.09
C VAL A 26 4.99 -1.80 8.72
N HIS A 27 3.77 -1.50 8.26
CA HIS A 27 2.79 -2.46 7.80
C HIS A 27 1.98 -1.87 6.64
N TYR A 28 1.63 -2.73 5.70
CA TYR A 28 0.76 -2.42 4.58
C TYR A 28 -0.25 -3.54 4.40
N GLU A 29 -1.53 -3.19 4.26
CA GLU A 29 -2.59 -4.11 3.88
C GLU A 29 -3.47 -3.48 2.80
N VAL A 30 -3.74 -4.24 1.74
CA VAL A 30 -4.72 -3.84 0.71
C VAL A 30 -5.64 -4.99 0.33
N THR A 31 -6.92 -4.67 0.18
CA THR A 31 -7.90 -5.57 -0.42
C THR A 31 -8.35 -4.99 -1.76
N VAL A 32 -7.99 -5.67 -2.85
CA VAL A 32 -8.38 -5.29 -4.21
C VAL A 32 -9.50 -6.20 -4.71
N THR A 33 -10.53 -5.61 -5.29
CA THR A 33 -11.60 -6.31 -6.01
C THR A 33 -11.63 -5.83 -7.45
N VAL A 34 -11.62 -6.76 -8.41
CA VAL A 34 -11.78 -6.46 -9.84
C VAL A 34 -13.09 -7.05 -10.32
N ASP A 35 -13.94 -6.20 -10.90
CA ASP A 35 -15.22 -6.59 -11.49
C ASP A 35 -15.36 -5.95 -12.89
N GLY A 36 -15.21 -6.76 -13.93
CA GLY A 36 -15.33 -6.32 -15.32
C GLY A 36 -14.37 -5.19 -15.71
N ALA A 37 -14.88 -3.97 -15.79
CA ALA A 37 -14.14 -2.76 -16.13
C ALA A 37 -13.78 -1.89 -14.91
N THR A 38 -14.11 -2.37 -13.70
CA THR A 38 -13.95 -1.64 -12.46
C THR A 38 -12.93 -2.35 -11.57
N MET A 39 -12.10 -1.57 -10.88
CA MET A 39 -11.25 -2.03 -9.80
C MET A 39 -11.51 -1.18 -8.56
N THR A 40 -11.89 -1.80 -7.46
CA THR A 40 -12.03 -1.13 -6.16
C THR A 40 -10.95 -1.62 -5.23
N TYR A 41 -10.47 -0.74 -4.34
CA TYR A 41 -9.58 -1.15 -3.28
C TYR A 41 -9.84 -0.41 -1.97
N ASP A 42 -9.45 -1.05 -0.88
CA ASP A 42 -9.40 -0.54 0.49
C ASP A 42 -7.99 -0.84 1.03
N GLU A 43 -7.28 0.19 1.47
CA GLU A 43 -5.88 0.14 1.87
C GLU A 43 -5.68 0.77 3.25
N ASP A 44 -4.81 0.17 4.06
CA ASP A 44 -4.23 0.75 5.26
C ASP A 44 -2.70 0.65 5.22
N SER A 45 -2.05 1.81 5.14
CA SER A 45 -0.61 1.96 5.27
C SER A 45 -0.28 2.51 6.66
N VAL A 46 0.41 1.73 7.48
CA VAL A 46 0.76 2.10 8.85
C VAL A 46 2.16 2.69 8.91
N LEU A 47 2.25 3.95 9.34
CA LEU A 47 3.48 4.74 9.37
C LEU A 47 3.95 4.98 10.81
N ALA A 48 5.21 4.68 11.07
CA ALA A 48 5.95 5.17 12.22
C ALA A 48 6.58 6.54 11.89
N MET A 49 5.96 7.60 12.41
CA MET A 49 6.36 8.98 12.14
C MET A 49 7.21 9.51 13.31
N SER A 50 8.37 10.12 13.04
CA SER A 50 9.28 10.57 14.11
C SER A 50 8.72 11.71 14.98
N ASN A 51 7.70 12.41 14.49
CA ASN A 51 7.04 13.52 15.16
C ASN A 51 5.69 13.15 15.80
N LEU A 52 5.26 11.88 15.71
CA LEU A 52 4.05 11.38 16.36
C LEU A 52 4.41 10.28 17.37
N PRO A 53 3.78 10.26 18.55
CA PRO A 53 4.04 9.22 19.55
C PRO A 53 3.43 7.87 19.15
N ASP A 54 2.34 7.90 18.39
CA ASP A 54 1.56 6.74 17.97
C ASP A 54 1.71 6.48 16.47
N LEU A 55 1.40 5.25 16.05
CA LEU A 55 1.36 4.89 14.63
C LEU A 55 0.26 5.65 13.89
N LEU A 56 0.60 6.14 12.70
CA LEU A 56 -0.34 6.81 11.82
C LEU A 56 -0.91 5.81 10.82
N HIS A 57 -2.22 5.59 10.86
CA HIS A 57 -2.96 4.82 9.86
C HIS A 57 -3.34 5.73 8.69
N HIS A 58 -2.63 5.59 7.58
CA HIS A 58 -2.97 6.24 6.31
C HIS A 58 -3.88 5.30 5.53
N THR A 59 -5.20 5.49 5.69
CA THR A 59 -6.20 4.67 5.03
C THR A 59 -6.77 5.34 3.80
N ASP A 60 -6.98 4.59 2.72
CA ASP A 60 -7.70 5.09 1.56
C ASP A 60 -8.58 4.03 0.89
N ARG A 61 -9.63 4.50 0.22
CA ARG A 61 -10.59 3.65 -0.48
C ARG A 61 -10.99 4.31 -1.78
N ASN A 62 -10.74 3.63 -2.89
CA ASN A 62 -10.98 4.18 -4.21
C ASN A 62 -11.60 3.16 -5.16
N THR A 63 -12.23 3.67 -6.22
CA THR A 63 -12.78 2.88 -7.33
C THR A 63 -12.30 3.47 -8.64
N LEU A 64 -11.62 2.65 -9.43
CA LEU A 64 -11.08 2.99 -10.73
C LEU A 64 -11.94 2.37 -11.82
N ALA A 65 -12.19 3.13 -12.88
CA ALA A 65 -12.81 2.65 -14.11
C ALA A 65 -11.76 2.53 -15.21
N ARG A 66 -11.75 1.40 -15.93
CA ARG A 66 -10.86 1.19 -17.07
C ARG A 66 -11.23 2.14 -18.21
N THR A 67 -10.28 2.97 -18.62
CA THR A 67 -10.47 3.93 -19.72
C THR A 67 -10.01 3.38 -21.06
N VAL A 68 -8.97 2.55 -21.08
CA VAL A 68 -8.41 1.91 -22.28
C VAL A 68 -7.96 0.48 -21.93
N ALA A 69 -8.10 -0.45 -22.87
CA ALA A 69 -7.56 -1.80 -22.76
C ALA A 69 -6.30 -1.92 -23.64
N TYR A 70 -5.20 -2.36 -23.04
CA TYR A 70 -3.95 -2.65 -23.76
C TYR A 70 -3.69 -4.15 -23.71
N GLN A 71 -3.31 -4.74 -24.83
CA GLN A 71 -2.74 -6.09 -24.87
C GLN A 71 -1.22 -5.96 -24.80
N LEU A 72 -0.62 -6.57 -23.79
CA LEU A 72 0.82 -6.75 -23.73
C LEU A 72 1.17 -7.94 -24.63
N GLU A 73 1.99 -7.71 -25.65
CA GLU A 73 2.64 -8.79 -26.39
C GLU A 73 3.76 -9.34 -25.49
N VAL A 74 3.65 -10.63 -25.14
CA VAL A 74 4.65 -11.37 -24.36
C VAL A 74 5.38 -12.34 -25.28
#